data_AF-A0A643FNK1-F1
#
_entry.id   AF-A0A643FNK1-F1
#
_cell.length_a   1.000
_cell.length_b   1.000
_cell.length_c   1.000
_cell.angle_alpha   90.00
_cell.angle_beta   90.00
_cell.angle_gamma   90.00
#
_symmetry.space_group_name_H-M   'P 1'
#
loop_
_entity.id
_entity.type
_entity.pdbx_description
1 polymer ?
#
loop_
_entity_poly.entity_id
_entity_poly.type
_entity_poly.pdbx_seq_one_letter_code
_entity_poly.pdbx_strand_id
1 'polypeptide(L)'
;MSLDSTLTPSTPTPATAPGAAAPAFNLIRPQPYTEWAPQLDAGTKAALRRELEQGAVLFFPQLRFQFEPGEERFLDSRWSDGKSKNINLRANDQAVRGATGGEQDLKDLYVLIRRYAEYSEKLVLSLFPEYGPHMVRAGTSLRPSEIAGRPVSWRKDDTRLHVDSFPSNPMLGQRLLRVFHNIDPQAPRVWRVGEPFGDFAKRFVPKTKGMWPGQARVMEMLHITKRRRSEYDHRMLQLHDLAKADLEYQANVPQQEFQFPPGSTWIVFSDQVLHAAMKGRAMMEQTYYLSPKAISDHTHSPEAVLARMLGRPMVVG
;
A
#
# COMPACT_ATOMS: atom_id res chain seq x y z
N MET A 1 -6.23 -57.33 -44.66
CA MET A 1 -7.12 -56.86 -43.57
C MET A 1 -6.31 -56.88 -42.30
N SER A 2 -6.14 -55.70 -41.70
CA SER A 2 -5.67 -55.39 -40.33
C SER A 2 -4.88 -54.08 -40.40
N LEU A 3 -5.58 -52.96 -40.16
CA LEU A 3 -4.99 -51.64 -39.97
C LEU A 3 -4.94 -51.39 -38.46
N ASP A 4 -3.74 -51.44 -37.89
CA ASP A 4 -3.47 -50.92 -36.55
C ASP A 4 -3.32 -49.40 -36.65
N SER A 5 -4.22 -48.67 -35.99
CA SER A 5 -4.14 -47.22 -35.83
C SER A 5 -3.68 -46.90 -34.42
N THR A 6 -2.48 -46.36 -34.30
CA THR A 6 -1.91 -45.82 -33.06
C THR A 6 -2.51 -44.44 -32.77
N LEU A 7 -3.33 -44.36 -31.73
CA LEU A 7 -3.87 -43.10 -31.17
C LEU A 7 -2.84 -42.47 -30.22
N THR A 8 -2.35 -41.28 -30.54
CA THR A 8 -1.66 -40.39 -29.61
C THR A 8 -2.68 -39.54 -28.82
N PRO A 9 -2.53 -39.36 -27.49
CA PRO A 9 -3.44 -38.52 -26.73
C PRO A 9 -3.04 -37.05 -26.86
N SER A 10 -3.96 -36.22 -27.34
CA SER A 10 -3.85 -34.76 -27.38
C SER A 10 -4.12 -34.15 -26.00
N THR A 11 -3.14 -33.43 -25.48
CA THR A 11 -3.21 -32.66 -24.23
C THR A 11 -4.23 -31.51 -24.37
N PRO A 12 -5.16 -31.31 -23.41
CA PRO A 12 -6.10 -30.21 -23.50
C PRO A 12 -5.43 -28.88 -23.11
N THR A 13 -5.50 -27.92 -24.02
CA THR A 13 -5.17 -26.51 -23.79
C THR A 13 -6.08 -25.93 -22.69
N PRO A 14 -5.58 -25.15 -21.71
CA PRO A 14 -6.43 -24.52 -20.72
C PRO A 14 -7.33 -23.48 -21.40
N ALA A 15 -8.64 -23.62 -21.21
CA ALA A 15 -9.62 -22.65 -21.67
C ALA A 15 -9.43 -21.32 -20.93
N THR A 16 -9.05 -20.28 -21.68
CA THR A 16 -9.03 -18.90 -21.21
C THR A 16 -10.46 -18.47 -20.90
N ALA A 17 -10.74 -18.12 -19.64
CA ALA A 17 -12.02 -17.50 -19.27
C ALA A 17 -12.20 -16.18 -20.05
N PRO A 18 -13.45 -15.82 -20.44
CA PRO A 18 -13.70 -14.61 -21.22
C PRO A 18 -13.26 -13.36 -20.44
N GLY A 19 -12.34 -12.62 -21.06
CA GLY A 19 -11.62 -11.52 -20.44
C GLY A 19 -12.53 -10.35 -20.06
N ALA A 20 -12.46 -9.94 -18.80
CA ALA A 20 -12.72 -8.55 -18.46
C ALA A 20 -11.79 -7.69 -19.32
N ALA A 21 -12.35 -6.73 -20.07
CA ALA A 21 -11.55 -5.79 -20.83
C ALA A 21 -10.46 -5.20 -19.93
N ALA A 22 -9.20 -5.24 -20.37
CA ALA A 22 -8.13 -4.61 -19.62
C ALA A 22 -8.52 -3.15 -19.35
N PRO A 23 -8.37 -2.67 -18.10
CA PRO A 23 -8.76 -1.30 -17.76
C PRO A 23 -8.04 -0.31 -18.68
N ALA A 24 -8.72 0.80 -19.01
CA ALA A 24 -8.19 1.84 -19.89
C ALA A 24 -6.91 2.54 -19.38
N PHE A 25 -6.46 2.17 -18.18
CA PHE A 25 -5.21 2.60 -17.57
C PHE A 25 -4.42 1.37 -17.10
N ASN A 26 -3.09 1.49 -17.13
CA ASN A 26 -2.19 0.58 -16.44
C ASN A 26 -1.45 1.42 -15.42
N LEU A 27 -1.52 1.09 -14.13
CA LEU A 27 -0.78 1.80 -13.08
C LEU A 27 0.42 1.00 -12.56
N ILE A 28 0.56 -0.28 -12.92
CA ILE A 28 1.72 -1.08 -12.53
C ILE A 28 2.87 -0.80 -13.49
N ARG A 29 4.05 -0.45 -12.96
CA ARG A 29 5.28 -0.17 -13.72
C ARG A 29 6.37 -1.13 -13.31
N PRO A 30 6.58 -2.24 -14.07
CA PRO A 30 7.65 -3.18 -13.79
C PRO A 30 9.02 -2.50 -13.87
N GLN A 31 9.90 -2.84 -12.94
CA GLN A 31 11.25 -2.31 -12.78
C GLN A 31 12.28 -3.43 -12.82
N PRO A 32 13.41 -3.26 -13.51
CA PRO A 32 14.39 -4.34 -13.69
C PRO A 32 15.32 -4.55 -12.49
N TYR A 33 15.25 -3.69 -11.47
CA TYR A 33 16.23 -3.68 -10.37
C TYR A 33 16.05 -4.85 -9.41
N THR A 34 17.17 -5.50 -9.09
CA THR A 34 17.24 -6.69 -8.22
C THR A 34 17.92 -6.43 -6.89
N GLU A 35 18.47 -5.23 -6.70
CA GLU A 35 19.21 -4.82 -5.51
C GLU A 35 18.47 -3.74 -4.73
N TRP A 36 18.67 -3.69 -3.41
CA TRP A 36 18.04 -2.70 -2.52
C TRP A 36 18.71 -1.32 -2.56
N ALA A 37 19.80 -1.15 -3.29
CA ALA A 37 20.48 0.13 -3.47
C ALA A 37 20.98 0.28 -4.92
N PRO A 38 20.08 0.22 -5.92
CA PRO A 38 20.49 0.26 -7.31
C PRO A 38 21.19 1.59 -7.62
N GLN A 39 22.15 1.54 -8.54
CA GLN A 39 22.79 2.73 -9.10
C GLN A 39 22.05 3.14 -10.38
N LEU A 40 21.54 4.38 -10.41
CA LEU A 40 20.80 4.93 -11.54
C LEU A 40 21.35 6.31 -11.89
N ASP A 41 21.29 6.66 -13.17
CA ASP A 41 21.52 8.02 -13.61
C ASP A 41 20.36 8.96 -13.19
N ALA A 42 20.62 10.26 -13.23
CA ALA A 42 19.66 11.28 -12.79
C ALA A 42 18.37 11.30 -13.61
N GLY A 43 18.44 11.01 -14.92
CA GLY A 43 17.27 11.00 -15.81
C GLY A 43 16.31 9.88 -15.45
N THR A 44 16.83 8.68 -15.21
CA THR A 44 16.03 7.54 -14.77
C THR A 44 15.40 7.77 -13.39
N LYS A 45 16.15 8.33 -12.43
CA LYS A 45 15.59 8.71 -11.12
C LYS A 45 14.42 9.69 -11.24
N ALA A 46 14.58 10.74 -12.07
CA ALA A 46 13.54 11.73 -12.27
C ALA A 46 12.29 11.13 -12.95
N ALA A 47 12.48 10.20 -13.90
CA ALA A 47 11.38 9.49 -14.56
C ALA A 47 10.60 8.61 -13.57
N LEU A 48 11.27 7.80 -12.77
CA LEU A 48 10.64 6.95 -11.75
C LEU A 48 9.91 7.78 -10.69
N ARG A 49 10.51 8.89 -10.26
CA ARG A 49 9.88 9.82 -9.31
C ARG A 49 8.58 10.36 -9.88
N ARG A 50 8.62 10.83 -11.13
CA ARG A 50 7.43 11.36 -11.83
C ARG A 50 6.34 10.30 -11.96
N GLU A 51 6.68 9.07 -12.37
CA GLU A 51 5.70 7.98 -12.46
C GLU A 51 5.03 7.70 -11.11
N LEU A 52 5.82 7.60 -10.04
CA LEU A 52 5.30 7.38 -8.69
C LEU A 52 4.39 8.53 -8.24
N GLU A 53 4.80 9.78 -8.42
CA GLU A 53 4.01 10.98 -8.07
C GLU A 53 2.71 11.11 -8.88
N GLN A 54 2.69 10.57 -10.10
CA GLN A 54 1.51 10.48 -10.96
C GLN A 54 0.57 9.31 -10.60
N GLY A 55 0.92 8.53 -9.57
CA GLY A 55 0.08 7.45 -9.05
C GLY A 55 0.40 6.07 -9.63
N ALA A 56 1.59 5.87 -10.19
CA ALA A 56 2.05 4.53 -10.54
C ALA A 56 2.40 3.71 -9.28
N VAL A 57 2.30 2.39 -9.42
CA VAL A 57 2.90 1.40 -8.53
C VAL A 57 4.17 0.90 -9.19
N LEU A 58 5.32 1.23 -8.61
CA LEU A 58 6.59 0.71 -9.10
C LEU A 58 6.75 -0.72 -8.60
N PHE A 59 6.84 -1.68 -9.52
CA PHE A 59 6.83 -3.11 -9.24
C PHE A 59 8.18 -3.75 -9.57
N PHE A 60 8.80 -4.40 -8.59
CA PHE A 60 10.13 -5.00 -8.69
C PHE A 60 10.00 -6.53 -8.57
N PRO A 61 9.82 -7.26 -9.70
CA PRO A 61 9.55 -8.69 -9.69
C PRO A 61 10.68 -9.54 -9.12
N GLN A 62 11.93 -9.05 -9.20
CA GLN A 62 13.13 -9.81 -8.82
C GLN A 62 13.89 -9.18 -7.65
N LEU A 63 13.35 -8.14 -7.00
CA LEU A 63 13.92 -7.55 -5.80
C LEU A 63 13.49 -8.35 -4.56
N ARG A 64 14.34 -9.31 -4.17
CA ARG A 64 14.08 -10.26 -3.08
C ARG A 64 14.58 -9.74 -1.74
N PHE A 65 13.81 -9.99 -0.67
CA PHE A 65 14.30 -9.90 0.70
C PHE A 65 14.68 -11.32 1.16
N GLN A 66 15.96 -11.54 1.44
CA GLN A 66 16.44 -12.84 1.91
C GLN A 66 16.27 -12.96 3.42
N PHE A 67 15.70 -14.08 3.85
CA PHE A 67 15.68 -14.46 5.26
C PHE A 67 17.05 -14.98 5.69
N GLU A 68 17.43 -14.66 6.91
CA GLU A 68 18.49 -15.34 7.62
C GLU A 68 17.97 -16.68 8.17
N PRO A 69 18.86 -17.67 8.39
CA PRO A 69 18.44 -19.00 8.82
C PRO A 69 17.53 -18.98 10.05
N GLY A 70 16.32 -19.53 9.90
CA GLY A 70 15.36 -19.69 10.99
C GLY A 70 14.38 -18.53 11.16
N GLU A 71 14.47 -17.47 10.36
CA GLU A 71 13.47 -16.40 10.34
C GLU A 71 12.19 -16.79 9.60
N GLU A 72 12.24 -17.80 8.73
CA GLU A 72 11.07 -18.31 8.01
C GLU A 72 9.97 -18.80 8.96
N ARG A 73 10.34 -19.12 10.21
CA ARG A 73 9.37 -19.46 11.26
C ARG A 73 8.36 -18.34 11.50
N PHE A 74 8.73 -17.07 11.28
CA PHE A 74 7.87 -15.90 11.51
C PHE A 74 6.81 -15.66 10.42
N LEU A 75 6.78 -16.50 9.38
CA LEU A 75 5.70 -16.52 8.39
C LEU A 75 4.39 -17.09 8.97
N ASP A 76 4.47 -17.82 10.09
CA ASP A 76 3.31 -18.41 10.75
C ASP A 76 2.53 -17.36 11.57
N SER A 77 1.20 -17.37 11.42
CA SER A 77 0.26 -16.53 12.17
C SER A 77 0.35 -16.72 13.69
N ARG A 78 0.87 -17.84 14.20
CA ARG A 78 1.04 -18.12 15.64
C ARG A 78 1.87 -17.07 16.40
N TRP A 79 2.72 -16.34 15.69
CA TRP A 79 3.55 -15.28 16.26
C TRP A 79 2.79 -13.97 16.48
N SER A 80 1.55 -13.86 15.99
CA SER A 80 0.67 -12.73 16.26
C SER A 80 -0.04 -12.91 17.61
N ASP A 81 -0.26 -11.82 18.33
CA ASP A 81 -0.93 -11.82 19.64
C ASP A 81 -2.46 -12.07 19.58
N GLY A 82 -3.03 -12.17 18.38
CA GLY A 82 -4.47 -12.33 18.13
C GLY A 82 -5.34 -11.11 18.48
N LYS A 83 -4.76 -10.04 19.04
CA LYS A 83 -5.46 -8.81 19.47
C LYS A 83 -5.18 -7.64 18.53
N SER A 84 -3.93 -7.54 18.10
CA SER A 84 -3.43 -6.53 17.19
C SER A 84 -3.70 -6.94 15.75
N LYS A 85 -3.95 -5.96 14.86
CA LYS A 85 -4.20 -6.25 13.43
C LYS A 85 -3.00 -6.96 12.78
N ASN A 86 -1.78 -6.56 13.15
CA ASN A 86 -0.51 -7.03 12.62
C ASN A 86 0.59 -6.92 13.68
N ILE A 87 1.73 -7.59 13.45
CA ILE A 87 2.99 -7.32 14.14
C ILE A 87 3.57 -6.02 13.59
N ASN A 88 4.04 -5.12 14.44
CA ASN A 88 4.53 -3.81 14.03
C ASN A 88 5.70 -3.31 14.87
N LEU A 89 6.69 -2.72 14.22
CA LEU A 89 7.80 -1.99 14.81
C LEU A 89 7.69 -0.51 14.44
N ARG A 90 7.58 0.39 15.42
CA ARG A 90 7.65 1.84 15.15
C ARG A 90 9.10 2.25 14.92
N ALA A 91 9.35 3.29 14.14
CA ALA A 91 10.69 3.70 13.68
C ALA A 91 11.75 3.80 14.81
N ASN A 92 11.34 4.31 15.98
CA ASN A 92 12.23 4.54 17.13
C ASN A 92 12.00 3.56 18.28
N ASP A 93 11.11 2.57 18.12
CA ASP A 93 10.91 1.56 19.14
C ASP A 93 12.04 0.52 19.10
N GLN A 94 12.39 -0.04 20.25
CA GLN A 94 13.38 -1.12 20.38
C GLN A 94 12.73 -2.51 20.54
N ALA A 95 11.41 -2.59 20.38
CA ALA A 95 10.65 -3.82 20.55
C ALA A 95 9.46 -3.86 19.60
N VAL A 96 9.14 -5.07 19.13
CA VAL A 96 7.95 -5.33 18.32
C VAL A 96 6.69 -5.29 19.17
N ARG A 97 5.59 -4.84 18.57
CA ARG A 97 4.25 -4.86 19.15
C ARG A 97 3.37 -5.82 18.36
N GLY A 98 2.35 -6.37 19.01
CA GLY A 98 1.42 -7.28 18.34
C GLY A 98 1.94 -8.70 18.13
N ALA A 99 3.06 -9.05 18.77
CA ALA A 99 3.69 -10.36 18.69
C ALA A 99 3.63 -11.12 20.03
N THR A 100 3.71 -12.44 19.97
CA THR A 100 3.83 -13.35 21.11
C THR A 100 4.99 -14.31 20.90
N GLY A 101 5.67 -14.76 21.96
CA GLY A 101 6.84 -15.64 21.85
C GLY A 101 7.75 -15.53 23.08
N GLY A 102 8.83 -16.32 23.10
CA GLY A 102 9.88 -16.16 24.10
C GLY A 102 10.69 -14.89 23.87
N GLU A 103 11.54 -14.52 24.84
CA GLU A 103 12.36 -13.30 24.72
C GLU A 103 13.25 -13.31 23.47
N GLN A 104 13.86 -14.45 23.16
CA GLN A 104 14.69 -14.60 21.97
C GLN A 104 13.88 -14.45 20.68
N ASP A 105 12.66 -15.01 20.62
CA ASP A 105 11.82 -14.89 19.43
C ASP A 105 11.40 -13.45 19.16
N LEU A 106 11.09 -12.68 20.21
CA LEU A 106 10.74 -11.27 20.08
C LEU A 106 11.95 -10.42 19.64
N LYS A 107 13.16 -10.77 20.09
CA LYS A 107 14.41 -10.16 19.61
C LYS A 107 14.66 -10.48 18.14
N ASP A 108 14.50 -11.73 17.74
CA ASP A 108 14.70 -12.16 16.35
C ASP A 108 13.66 -11.50 15.41
N LEU A 109 12.38 -11.42 15.83
CA LEU A 109 11.34 -10.65 15.11
C LEU A 109 11.72 -9.18 14.96
N TYR A 110 12.27 -8.57 16.02
CA TYR A 110 12.75 -7.20 15.97
C TYR A 110 13.86 -7.04 14.93
N VAL A 111 14.87 -7.92 14.94
CA VAL A 111 15.99 -7.90 13.98
C VAL A 111 15.49 -8.03 12.54
N LEU A 112 14.62 -9.02 12.27
CA LEU A 112 14.03 -9.23 10.95
C LEU A 112 13.30 -7.98 10.43
N ILE A 113 12.38 -7.44 11.23
CA ILE A 113 11.57 -6.29 10.83
C ILE A 113 12.44 -5.04 10.68
N ARG A 114 13.44 -4.86 11.55
CA ARG A 114 14.38 -3.74 11.46
C ARG A 114 15.24 -3.82 10.21
N ARG A 115 15.73 -5.00 9.83
CA ARG A 115 16.50 -5.21 8.60
C ARG A 115 15.66 -4.86 7.36
N TYR A 116 14.39 -5.26 7.31
CA TYR A 116 13.49 -4.88 6.22
C TYR A 116 13.27 -3.37 6.13
N ALA A 117 13.11 -2.70 7.28
CA ALA A 117 12.98 -1.23 7.34
C ALA A 117 14.21 -0.52 6.75
N GLU A 118 15.40 -1.01 7.05
CA GLU A 118 16.66 -0.46 6.55
C GLU A 118 16.87 -0.72 5.05
N TYR A 119 16.49 -1.90 4.57
CA TYR A 119 16.55 -2.25 3.15
C TYR A 119 15.58 -1.40 2.33
N SER A 120 14.35 -1.24 2.82
CA SER A 120 13.34 -0.37 2.21
C SER A 120 13.80 1.09 2.13
N GLU A 121 14.51 1.57 3.15
CA GLU A 121 15.00 2.95 3.17
C GLU A 121 16.13 3.16 2.17
N LYS A 122 17.07 2.22 2.09
CA LYS A 122 18.12 2.22 1.06
C LYS A 122 17.50 2.27 -0.34
N LEU A 123 16.47 1.47 -0.60
CA LEU A 123 15.80 1.44 -1.90
C LEU A 123 15.18 2.80 -2.23
N VAL A 124 14.40 3.35 -1.30
CA VAL A 124 13.74 4.65 -1.49
C VAL A 124 14.76 5.77 -1.71
N LEU A 125 15.85 5.82 -0.93
CA LEU A 125 16.88 6.86 -1.05
C LEU A 125 17.76 6.69 -2.30
N SER A 126 17.96 5.47 -2.78
CA SER A 126 18.64 5.21 -4.06
C SER A 126 17.81 5.66 -5.26
N LEU A 127 16.50 5.42 -5.22
CA LEU A 127 15.58 5.81 -6.30
C LEU A 127 15.21 7.30 -6.26
N PHE A 128 14.98 7.84 -5.06
CA PHE A 128 14.44 9.18 -4.82
C PHE A 128 15.25 9.93 -3.75
N PRO A 129 16.54 10.24 -4.01
CA PRO A 129 17.40 10.90 -3.02
C PRO A 129 16.83 12.23 -2.51
N GLU A 130 16.04 12.93 -3.32
CA GLU A 130 15.41 14.22 -2.97
C GLU A 130 14.33 14.09 -1.90
N TYR A 131 13.81 12.87 -1.67
CA TYR A 131 12.87 12.62 -0.57
C TYR A 131 13.56 12.62 0.78
N GLY A 132 14.86 12.30 0.86
CA GLY A 132 15.61 12.10 2.10
C GLY A 132 15.42 13.21 3.14
N PRO A 133 15.68 14.49 2.82
CA PRO A 133 15.51 15.61 3.77
C PRO A 133 14.07 15.86 4.25
N HIS A 134 13.10 15.21 3.62
CA HIS A 134 11.67 15.45 3.82
C HIS A 134 10.90 14.20 4.24
N MET A 135 11.59 13.07 4.37
CA MET A 135 11.03 11.77 4.66
C MET A 135 11.21 11.43 6.13
N VAL A 136 10.13 10.97 6.77
CA VAL A 136 10.14 10.48 8.14
C VAL A 136 9.71 9.01 8.14
N ARG A 137 10.56 8.13 8.66
CA ARG A 137 10.22 6.71 8.85
C ARG A 137 9.08 6.58 9.86
N ALA A 138 8.06 5.79 9.53
CA ALA A 138 6.89 5.58 10.39
C ALA A 138 6.91 4.20 11.07
N GLY A 139 6.09 3.26 10.63
CA GLY A 139 6.03 1.89 11.15
C GLY A 139 6.43 0.87 10.09
N THR A 140 6.94 -0.27 10.54
CA THR A 140 7.21 -1.45 9.73
C THR A 140 6.32 -2.57 10.22
N SER A 141 5.49 -3.14 9.35
CA SER A 141 4.52 -4.16 9.69
C SER A 141 4.87 -5.50 9.07
N LEU A 142 4.82 -6.56 9.87
CA LEU A 142 4.79 -7.94 9.43
C LEU A 142 3.36 -8.48 9.55
N ARG A 143 2.82 -9.02 8.46
CA ARG A 143 1.44 -9.49 8.35
C ARG A 143 1.43 -10.98 8.00
N PRO A 144 1.62 -11.89 8.97
CA PRO A 144 1.76 -13.32 8.69
C PRO A 144 0.43 -13.97 8.28
N SER A 145 -0.70 -13.49 8.81
CA SER A 145 -2.01 -14.12 8.57
C SER A 145 -2.60 -13.83 7.18
N GLU A 146 -3.41 -14.76 6.68
CA GLU A 146 -4.17 -14.64 5.43
C GLU A 146 -5.15 -13.46 5.47
N ILE A 147 -5.34 -12.74 4.35
CA ILE A 147 -6.32 -11.65 4.25
C ILE A 147 -7.73 -12.21 4.06
N ALA A 148 -7.87 -13.22 3.19
CA ALA A 148 -9.17 -13.76 2.83
C ALA A 148 -9.91 -14.34 4.06
N GLY A 149 -11.22 -14.08 4.14
CA GLY A 149 -12.09 -14.66 5.16
C GLY A 149 -12.05 -13.99 6.55
N ARG A 150 -11.34 -12.87 6.73
CA ARG A 150 -11.35 -12.15 8.02
C ARG A 150 -12.69 -11.45 8.27
N PRO A 151 -13.35 -11.69 9.42
CA PRO A 151 -14.55 -10.94 9.80
C PRO A 151 -14.15 -9.55 10.30
N VAL A 152 -14.21 -8.55 9.42
CA VAL A 152 -13.96 -7.15 9.76
C VAL A 152 -15.13 -6.27 9.35
N SER A 153 -15.38 -5.19 10.11
CA SER A 153 -16.37 -4.18 9.71
C SER A 153 -16.02 -3.62 8.33
N TRP A 154 -17.00 -3.27 7.51
CA TRP A 154 -16.79 -2.77 6.14
C TRP A 154 -15.81 -1.59 6.03
N ARG A 155 -15.70 -0.72 7.04
CA ARG A 155 -14.70 0.37 7.06
C ARG A 155 -13.26 -0.14 7.16
N LYS A 156 -13.07 -1.25 7.87
CA LYS A 156 -11.78 -1.93 8.09
C LYS A 156 -11.52 -3.06 7.10
N ASP A 157 -12.45 -3.29 6.19
CA ASP A 157 -12.35 -4.29 5.13
C ASP A 157 -11.44 -3.74 4.03
N ASP A 158 -10.24 -4.30 3.94
CA ASP A 158 -9.21 -3.90 2.96
C ASP A 158 -9.41 -4.60 1.61
N THR A 159 -10.43 -5.48 1.47
CA THR A 159 -10.82 -6.08 0.18
C THR A 159 -11.63 -5.12 -0.70
N ARG A 160 -12.03 -3.97 -0.14
CA ARG A 160 -12.72 -2.88 -0.85
C ARG A 160 -11.71 -1.83 -1.29
N LEU A 161 -11.85 -1.33 -2.51
CA LEU A 161 -11.01 -0.27 -3.07
C LEU A 161 -11.09 0.97 -2.18
N HIS A 162 -9.92 1.46 -1.78
CA HIS A 162 -9.78 2.65 -0.97
C HIS A 162 -8.44 3.34 -1.23
N VAL A 163 -8.37 4.60 -0.83
CA VAL A 163 -7.11 5.28 -0.54
C VAL A 163 -6.88 5.26 0.96
N ASP A 164 -5.62 5.16 1.38
CA ASP A 164 -5.31 5.13 2.79
C ASP A 164 -5.61 6.47 3.46
N SER A 165 -6.38 6.40 4.54
CA SER A 165 -6.65 7.51 5.44
C SER A 165 -6.77 6.98 6.87
N PHE A 166 -6.14 7.68 7.81
CA PHE A 166 -6.12 7.25 9.21
C PHE A 166 -7.05 8.12 10.07
N PRO A 167 -8.13 7.57 10.65
CA PRO A 167 -9.11 8.37 11.38
C PRO A 167 -8.51 9.03 12.62
N SER A 168 -7.68 8.32 13.38
CA SER A 168 -7.10 8.81 14.64
C SER A 168 -5.73 9.48 14.47
N ASN A 169 -5.11 9.41 13.28
CA ASN A 169 -3.80 9.98 13.00
C ASN A 169 -3.85 10.86 11.74
N PRO A 170 -4.36 12.10 11.84
CA PRO A 170 -4.42 13.03 10.70
C PRO A 170 -3.05 13.19 10.03
N MET A 171 -2.99 13.26 8.71
CA MET A 171 -1.76 13.34 7.92
C MET A 171 -1.33 14.78 7.61
N LEU A 172 -2.22 15.77 7.73
CA LEU A 172 -1.91 17.19 7.48
C LEU A 172 -1.27 17.42 6.10
N GLY A 173 -1.75 16.70 5.09
CA GLY A 173 -1.23 16.75 3.72
C GLY A 173 0.02 15.91 3.46
N GLN A 174 0.67 15.34 4.50
CA GLN A 174 1.79 14.43 4.30
C GLN A 174 1.39 13.22 3.47
N ARG A 175 2.28 12.82 2.55
CA ARG A 175 2.07 11.70 1.65
C ARG A 175 2.41 10.38 2.34
N LEU A 176 1.68 9.32 1.99
CA LEU A 176 1.89 7.97 2.51
C LEU A 176 2.65 7.10 1.51
N LEU A 177 3.97 7.21 1.51
CA LEU A 177 4.84 6.35 0.72
C LEU A 177 4.99 5.00 1.42
N ARG A 178 4.69 3.91 0.72
CA ARG A 178 4.86 2.56 1.26
C ARG A 178 5.69 1.68 0.34
N VAL A 179 6.56 0.89 0.96
CA VAL A 179 7.28 -0.21 0.34
C VAL A 179 6.67 -1.50 0.88
N PHE A 180 6.26 -2.38 -0.01
CA PHE A 180 5.68 -3.67 0.31
C PHE A 180 6.54 -4.80 -0.24
N HIS A 181 6.56 -5.93 0.45
CA HIS A 181 7.23 -7.13 -0.01
C HIS A 181 6.39 -8.38 0.28
N ASN A 182 6.22 -9.22 -0.74
CA ASN A 182 5.58 -10.52 -0.58
C ASN A 182 6.62 -11.54 -0.08
N ILE A 183 6.54 -11.89 1.20
CA ILE A 183 7.42 -12.88 1.83
C ILE A 183 6.84 -14.29 1.82
N ASP A 184 5.62 -14.49 1.27
CA ASP A 184 5.09 -15.83 1.09
C ASP A 184 5.94 -16.59 0.05
N PRO A 185 6.41 -17.81 0.37
CA PRO A 185 7.27 -18.58 -0.54
C PRO A 185 6.51 -19.22 -1.71
N GLN A 186 5.18 -19.27 -1.66
CA GLN A 186 4.34 -20.05 -2.58
C GLN A 186 3.24 -19.23 -3.24
N ALA A 187 2.57 -18.37 -2.48
CA ALA A 187 1.35 -17.69 -2.92
C ALA A 187 1.59 -16.23 -3.32
N PRO A 188 0.93 -15.73 -4.38
CA PRO A 188 0.95 -14.33 -4.69
C PRO A 188 0.11 -13.51 -3.69
N ARG A 189 0.46 -12.23 -3.56
CA ARG A 189 -0.40 -11.21 -2.94
C ARG A 189 -1.28 -10.61 -4.03
N VAL A 190 -2.58 -10.82 -3.94
CA VAL A 190 -3.53 -10.39 -4.99
C VAL A 190 -4.11 -9.03 -4.62
N TRP A 191 -3.88 -8.04 -5.48
CA TRP A 191 -4.45 -6.69 -5.34
C TRP A 191 -5.42 -6.39 -6.47
N ARG A 192 -6.39 -5.53 -6.19
CA ARG A 192 -7.07 -4.74 -7.22
C ARG A 192 -6.59 -3.30 -7.11
N VAL A 193 -6.17 -2.73 -8.23
CA VAL A 193 -5.76 -1.34 -8.35
C VAL A 193 -6.85 -0.59 -9.11
N GLY A 194 -7.44 0.42 -8.48
CA GLY A 194 -8.57 1.17 -9.03
C GLY A 194 -8.15 2.25 -10.02
N GLU A 195 -9.14 3.04 -10.45
CA GLU A 195 -8.97 4.20 -11.31
C GLU A 195 -8.02 5.27 -10.74
N PRO A 196 -7.45 6.15 -11.58
CA PRO A 196 -6.63 7.26 -11.12
C PRO A 196 -7.36 8.14 -10.09
N PHE A 197 -6.61 8.66 -9.11
CA PHE A 197 -7.17 9.44 -8.00
C PHE A 197 -8.05 10.61 -8.47
N GLY A 198 -7.68 11.28 -9.57
CA GLY A 198 -8.46 12.39 -10.11
C GLY A 198 -9.87 12.00 -10.54
N ASP A 199 -10.06 10.81 -11.12
CA ASP A 199 -11.37 10.33 -11.57
C ASP A 199 -12.23 9.85 -10.39
N PHE A 200 -11.59 9.17 -9.44
CA PHE A 200 -12.19 8.87 -8.14
C PHE A 200 -12.67 10.14 -7.42
N ALA A 201 -11.81 11.17 -7.36
CA ALA A 201 -12.12 12.43 -6.70
C ALA A 201 -13.29 13.15 -7.36
N LYS A 202 -13.36 13.21 -8.70
CA LYS A 202 -14.52 13.76 -9.44
C LYS A 202 -15.84 13.17 -8.98
N ARG A 203 -15.88 11.85 -8.71
CA ARG A 203 -17.10 11.13 -8.31
C ARG A 203 -17.49 11.39 -6.85
N PHE A 204 -16.52 11.44 -5.94
CA PHE A 204 -16.81 11.42 -4.49
C PHE A 204 -16.58 12.73 -3.76
N VAL A 205 -15.70 13.62 -4.22
CA VAL A 205 -15.48 14.94 -3.58
C VAL A 205 -16.78 15.73 -3.45
N PRO A 206 -17.69 15.80 -4.44
CA PRO A 206 -18.97 16.49 -4.30
C PRO A 206 -19.87 15.93 -3.18
N LYS A 207 -19.70 14.66 -2.81
CA LYS A 207 -20.47 13.99 -1.74
C LYS A 207 -19.89 14.24 -0.34
N THR A 208 -18.66 14.76 -0.25
CA THR A 208 -18.02 15.04 1.04
C THR A 208 -18.55 16.33 1.68
N LYS A 209 -18.49 16.43 3.01
CA LYS A 209 -18.85 17.62 3.80
C LYS A 209 -17.62 18.25 4.45
N GLY A 210 -17.65 19.57 4.64
CA GLY A 210 -16.58 20.29 5.34
C GLY A 210 -16.71 20.13 6.84
N MET A 211 -15.63 20.38 7.58
CA MET A 211 -15.76 20.47 9.03
C MET A 211 -16.53 21.73 9.42
N TRP A 212 -17.26 21.62 10.51
CA TRP A 212 -17.88 22.78 11.17
C TRP A 212 -16.83 23.52 12.00
N PRO A 213 -16.96 24.85 12.18
CA PRO A 213 -16.03 25.63 12.98
C PRO A 213 -15.86 25.03 14.38
N GLY A 214 -14.61 24.82 14.81
CA GLY A 214 -14.28 24.25 16.12
C GLY A 214 -14.29 22.72 16.21
N GLN A 215 -14.84 21.98 15.23
CA GLN A 215 -14.89 20.51 15.25
C GLN A 215 -13.52 19.88 15.48
N ALA A 216 -12.49 20.34 14.76
CA ALA A 216 -11.14 19.81 14.88
C ALA A 216 -10.56 19.99 16.30
N ARG A 217 -10.89 21.09 16.97
CA ARG A 217 -10.45 21.37 18.35
C ARG A 217 -11.15 20.47 19.36
N VAL A 218 -12.45 20.22 19.17
CA VAL A 218 -13.21 19.30 20.02
C VAL A 218 -12.68 17.87 19.86
N MET A 219 -12.43 17.41 18.64
CA MET A 219 -11.88 16.06 18.40
C MET A 219 -10.50 15.85 19.03
N GLU A 220 -9.63 16.87 18.99
CA GLU A 220 -8.32 16.84 19.64
C GLU A 220 -8.45 16.85 21.16
N MET A 221 -9.27 17.75 21.72
CA MET A 221 -9.50 17.85 23.17
C MET A 221 -10.08 16.57 23.77
N LEU A 222 -10.97 15.90 23.03
CA LEU A 222 -11.55 14.61 23.42
C LEU A 222 -10.64 13.41 23.09
N HIS A 223 -9.41 13.64 22.63
CA HIS A 223 -8.44 12.61 22.26
C HIS A 223 -8.95 11.60 21.21
N ILE A 224 -9.96 11.99 20.41
CA ILE A 224 -10.45 11.21 19.27
C ILE A 224 -9.38 11.18 18.18
N THR A 225 -8.66 12.29 18.01
CA THR A 225 -7.50 12.40 17.12
C THR A 225 -6.26 12.75 17.91
N LYS A 226 -5.11 12.15 17.56
CA LYS A 226 -3.82 12.39 18.23
C LYS A 226 -3.25 13.80 18.04
N ARG A 227 -3.80 14.54 17.08
CA ARG A 227 -3.47 15.92 16.73
C ARG A 227 -4.69 16.54 16.07
N ARG A 228 -4.72 17.87 15.97
CA ARG A 228 -5.76 18.61 15.26
C ARG A 228 -5.93 18.09 13.83
N ARG A 229 -7.16 17.70 13.47
CA ARG A 229 -7.49 17.23 12.12
C ARG A 229 -7.59 18.41 11.15
N SER A 230 -6.99 18.30 9.96
CA SER A 230 -7.15 19.29 8.88
C SER A 230 -8.40 19.05 8.04
N GLU A 231 -8.80 20.04 7.23
CA GLU A 231 -9.85 19.87 6.22
C GLU A 231 -9.47 18.77 5.23
N TYR A 232 -8.21 18.74 4.76
CA TYR A 232 -7.67 17.65 3.96
C TYR A 232 -7.97 16.27 4.57
N ASP A 233 -7.56 16.05 5.82
CA ASP A 233 -7.72 14.76 6.50
C ASP A 233 -9.19 14.39 6.68
N HIS A 234 -10.04 15.38 6.95
CA HIS A 234 -11.48 15.18 7.09
C HIS A 234 -12.13 14.75 5.78
N ARG A 235 -11.71 15.33 4.65
CA ARG A 235 -12.21 14.98 3.32
C ARG A 235 -11.68 13.62 2.87
N MET A 236 -10.38 13.35 3.05
CA MET A 236 -9.77 12.06 2.72
C MET A 236 -10.43 10.90 3.48
N LEU A 237 -10.75 11.09 4.77
CA LEU A 237 -11.47 10.07 5.55
C LEU A 237 -12.88 9.81 4.99
N GLN A 238 -13.59 10.86 4.56
CA GLN A 238 -14.89 10.69 3.92
C GLN A 238 -14.78 10.01 2.56
N LEU A 239 -13.75 10.33 1.76
CA LEU A 239 -13.50 9.64 0.49
C LEU A 239 -13.28 8.14 0.71
N HIS A 240 -12.43 7.79 1.69
CA HIS A 240 -12.22 6.39 2.09
C HIS A 240 -13.55 5.70 2.45
N ASP A 241 -14.34 6.29 3.34
CA ASP A 241 -15.59 5.69 3.81
C ASP A 241 -16.67 5.61 2.71
N LEU A 242 -16.82 6.65 1.90
CA LEU A 242 -17.78 6.68 0.79
C LEU A 242 -17.44 5.61 -0.27
N ALA A 243 -16.16 5.48 -0.63
CA ALA A 243 -15.70 4.47 -1.59
C ALA A 243 -15.99 3.05 -1.08
N LYS A 244 -15.68 2.76 0.19
CA LYS A 244 -15.93 1.45 0.79
C LYS A 244 -17.42 1.15 0.96
N ALA A 245 -18.26 2.16 1.15
CA ALA A 245 -19.70 1.98 1.33
C ALA A 245 -20.46 1.72 0.01
N ASP A 246 -19.98 2.27 -1.09
CA ASP A 246 -20.64 2.23 -2.40
C ASP A 246 -20.38 0.90 -3.13
N LEU A 247 -21.29 -0.08 -2.98
CA LEU A 247 -21.14 -1.42 -3.54
C LEU A 247 -21.21 -1.43 -5.08
N GLU A 248 -22.00 -0.53 -5.66
CA GLU A 248 -22.10 -0.38 -7.12
C GLU A 248 -20.77 0.13 -7.69
N TYR A 249 -20.17 1.12 -7.02
CA TYR A 249 -18.82 1.57 -7.32
C TYR A 249 -17.80 0.42 -7.25
N GLN A 250 -17.80 -0.36 -6.17
CA GLN A 250 -16.85 -1.46 -5.98
C GLN A 250 -16.96 -2.56 -7.05
N ALA A 251 -18.17 -2.79 -7.57
CA ALA A 251 -18.43 -3.80 -8.59
C ALA A 251 -18.06 -3.31 -10.00
N ASN A 252 -18.36 -2.05 -10.33
CA ASN A 252 -18.36 -1.56 -11.72
C ASN A 252 -17.21 -0.61 -12.05
N VAL A 253 -16.47 -0.09 -11.07
CA VAL A 253 -15.36 0.82 -11.35
C VAL A 253 -14.27 0.11 -12.16
N PRO A 254 -13.69 0.78 -13.17
CA PRO A 254 -12.47 0.33 -13.81
C PRO A 254 -11.39 -0.02 -12.76
N GLN A 255 -10.89 -1.25 -12.81
CA GLN A 255 -9.89 -1.75 -11.89
C GLN A 255 -9.03 -2.82 -12.55
N GLN A 256 -7.77 -2.89 -12.15
CA GLN A 256 -6.78 -3.86 -12.59
C GLN A 256 -6.53 -4.86 -11.46
N GLU A 257 -6.88 -6.13 -11.65
CA GLU A 257 -6.34 -7.17 -10.77
C GLU A 257 -4.87 -7.40 -11.10
N PHE A 258 -4.02 -7.45 -10.07
CA PHE A 258 -2.60 -7.77 -10.21
C PHE A 258 -2.15 -8.72 -9.11
N GLN A 259 -1.37 -9.72 -9.49
CA GLN A 259 -0.83 -10.72 -8.58
C GLN A 259 0.66 -10.44 -8.37
N PHE A 260 1.02 -9.93 -7.20
CA PHE A 260 2.41 -9.73 -6.81
C PHE A 260 3.03 -11.09 -6.43
N PRO A 261 3.95 -11.66 -7.22
CA PRO A 261 4.45 -13.01 -7.00
C PRO A 261 5.28 -13.12 -5.71
N PRO A 262 5.48 -14.34 -5.19
CA PRO A 262 6.45 -14.62 -4.13
C PRO A 262 7.79 -13.91 -4.34
N GLY A 263 8.30 -13.27 -3.29
CA GLY A 263 9.61 -12.61 -3.30
C GLY A 263 9.68 -11.30 -4.11
N SER A 264 8.54 -10.73 -4.51
CA SER A 264 8.51 -9.44 -5.21
C SER A 264 8.27 -8.25 -4.27
N THR A 265 8.75 -7.08 -4.70
CA THR A 265 8.64 -5.80 -3.97
C THR A 265 7.83 -4.80 -4.79
N TRP A 266 7.09 -3.89 -4.15
CA TRP A 266 6.49 -2.75 -4.84
C TRP A 266 6.44 -1.50 -3.98
N ILE A 267 6.47 -0.33 -4.63
CA ILE A 267 6.45 0.99 -4.00
C ILE A 267 5.24 1.77 -4.51
N VAL A 268 4.52 2.42 -3.61
CA VAL A 268 3.30 3.17 -3.96
C VAL A 268 3.01 4.31 -2.97
N PHE A 269 2.42 5.39 -3.47
CA PHE A 269 1.69 6.35 -2.64
C PHE A 269 0.28 5.84 -2.34
N SER A 270 0.15 5.17 -1.21
CA SER A 270 -1.09 4.50 -0.78
C SER A 270 -2.25 5.46 -0.47
N ASP A 271 -1.95 6.75 -0.25
CA ASP A 271 -2.95 7.82 -0.10
C ASP A 271 -3.51 8.33 -1.44
N GLN A 272 -2.90 7.95 -2.57
CA GLN A 272 -3.28 8.37 -3.92
C GLN A 272 -3.79 7.19 -4.75
N VAL A 273 -3.10 6.05 -4.71
CA VAL A 273 -3.49 4.87 -5.49
C VAL A 273 -4.64 4.15 -4.80
N LEU A 274 -5.76 4.01 -5.50
CA LEU A 274 -6.86 3.18 -5.04
C LEU A 274 -6.41 1.72 -5.07
N HIS A 275 -6.46 1.06 -3.93
CA HIS A 275 -6.03 -0.32 -3.82
C HIS A 275 -6.96 -1.13 -2.92
N ALA A 276 -7.00 -2.43 -3.17
CA ALA A 276 -7.69 -3.42 -2.36
C ALA A 276 -6.85 -4.69 -2.31
N ALA A 277 -6.60 -5.22 -1.12
CA ALA A 277 -5.88 -6.47 -0.95
C ALA A 277 -6.89 -7.62 -0.84
N MET A 278 -6.97 -8.46 -1.87
CA MET A 278 -8.00 -9.48 -2.01
C MET A 278 -7.63 -10.77 -1.28
N LYS A 279 -6.38 -11.22 -1.45
CA LYS A 279 -5.85 -12.48 -0.95
C LYS A 279 -4.34 -12.39 -0.72
N GLY A 280 -3.83 -13.29 0.11
CA GLY A 280 -2.42 -13.50 0.36
C GLY A 280 -2.11 -13.33 1.84
N ARG A 281 -1.28 -14.23 2.36
CA ARG A 281 -0.70 -14.16 3.70
C ARG A 281 0.70 -13.53 3.64
N ALA A 282 1.43 -13.60 4.74
CA ALA A 282 2.86 -13.31 4.84
C ALA A 282 3.37 -12.13 3.97
N MET A 283 3.21 -10.91 4.47
CA MET A 283 3.66 -9.68 3.79
C MET A 283 4.38 -8.76 4.76
N MET A 284 5.45 -8.09 4.30
CA MET A 284 6.05 -6.97 5.00
C MET A 284 5.69 -5.64 4.35
N GLU A 285 5.60 -4.59 5.16
CA GLU A 285 5.34 -3.24 4.70
C GLU A 285 6.09 -2.22 5.54
N GLN A 286 6.72 -1.25 4.90
CA GLN A 286 7.36 -0.10 5.52
C GLN A 286 6.65 1.17 5.06
N THR A 287 6.16 1.97 6.01
CA THR A 287 5.56 3.28 5.75
C THR A 287 6.56 4.41 5.99
N TYR A 288 6.57 5.38 5.09
CA TYR A 288 7.20 6.69 5.27
C TYR A 288 6.17 7.80 5.17
N TYR A 289 6.32 8.80 6.02
CA TYR A 289 5.61 10.07 5.88
C TYR A 289 6.50 11.03 5.10
N LEU A 290 6.03 11.47 3.95
CA LEU A 290 6.77 12.38 3.09
C LEU A 290 6.11 13.76 3.12
N SER A 291 6.88 14.79 3.43
CA SER A 291 6.41 16.18 3.36
C SER A 291 5.97 16.52 1.94
N PRO A 292 4.86 17.24 1.74
CA PRO A 292 4.48 17.74 0.42
C PRO A 292 5.60 18.51 -0.28
N LYS A 293 6.47 19.18 0.47
CA LYS A 293 7.62 19.95 -0.05
C LYS A 293 8.60 19.10 -0.89
N ALA A 294 8.58 17.78 -0.74
CA ALA A 294 9.45 16.86 -1.48
C ALA A 294 8.89 16.47 -2.85
N ILE A 295 7.58 16.65 -3.06
CA ILE A 295 6.89 16.24 -4.28
C ILE A 295 7.25 17.20 -5.39
N SER A 296 7.74 16.67 -6.51
CA SER A 296 8.14 17.52 -7.65
C SER A 296 6.94 17.92 -8.51
N ASP A 297 6.04 16.98 -8.80
CA ASP A 297 4.80 17.20 -9.51
C ASP A 297 3.61 17.16 -8.54
N HIS A 298 3.22 18.35 -8.07
CA HIS A 298 2.08 18.47 -7.16
C HIS A 298 0.73 18.24 -7.82
N THR A 299 0.64 18.22 -9.16
CA THR A 299 -0.65 18.29 -9.88
C THR A 299 -1.57 17.09 -9.64
N HIS A 300 -0.98 15.95 -9.28
CA HIS A 300 -1.65 14.67 -9.05
C HIS A 300 -1.78 14.29 -7.58
N SER A 301 -1.11 15.02 -6.68
CA SER A 301 -1.21 14.74 -5.24
C SER A 301 -2.66 14.88 -4.75
N PRO A 302 -3.12 14.05 -3.80
CA PRO A 302 -4.49 14.14 -3.30
C PRO A 302 -4.85 15.54 -2.80
N GLU A 303 -3.95 16.19 -2.06
CA GLU A 303 -4.15 17.55 -1.55
C GLU A 303 -4.43 18.53 -2.69
N ALA A 304 -3.59 18.57 -3.72
CA ALA A 304 -3.74 19.51 -4.83
C ALA A 304 -5.01 19.24 -5.67
N VAL A 305 -5.37 17.97 -5.86
CA VAL A 305 -6.61 17.60 -6.54
C VAL A 305 -7.82 18.11 -5.75
N LEU A 306 -7.86 17.87 -4.44
CA LEU A 306 -8.93 18.36 -3.58
C LEU A 306 -8.97 19.90 -3.54
N ALA A 307 -7.82 20.55 -3.43
CA ALA A 307 -7.71 22.01 -3.38
C ALA A 307 -8.25 22.66 -4.66
N ARG A 308 -7.88 22.11 -5.83
CA ARG A 308 -8.38 22.56 -7.14
C ARG A 308 -9.89 22.34 -7.28
N MET A 309 -10.39 21.17 -6.89
CA MET A 309 -11.81 20.85 -7.00
C MET A 309 -12.70 21.69 -6.07
N LEU A 310 -12.18 22.06 -4.89
CA LEU A 310 -12.92 22.83 -3.88
C LEU A 310 -12.61 24.33 -3.91
N GLY A 311 -11.73 24.78 -4.80
CA GLY A 311 -11.37 26.19 -4.99
C GLY A 311 -10.69 26.85 -3.79
N ARG A 312 -10.04 26.07 -2.91
CA ARG A 312 -9.39 26.58 -1.69
C ARG A 312 -8.28 25.64 -1.21
N PRO A 313 -7.24 26.12 -0.50
CA PRO A 313 -6.21 25.26 0.10
C PRO A 313 -6.80 24.24 1.09
N MET A 314 -6.30 23.01 1.09
CA MET A 314 -6.81 21.94 1.99
C MET A 314 -6.01 21.83 3.29
N VAL A 315 -4.81 22.38 3.32
CA VAL A 315 -3.96 22.49 4.50
C VAL A 315 -3.64 23.98 4.71
N VAL A 316 -3.74 24.43 5.96
CA VAL A 316 -3.30 25.78 6.33
C VAL A 316 -1.80 25.70 6.59
N GLY A 317 -1.02 26.53 5.90
CA GLY A 317 0.43 26.62 6.05
C GLY A 317 0.87 27.05 7.44
#